data_AF-A0A972DK03-F1
#
_entry.id   AF-A0A972DK03-F1
#
_cell.length_a   1.000
_cell.length_b   1.000
_cell.length_c   1.000
_cell.angle_alpha   90.00
_cell.angle_beta   90.00
_cell.angle_gamma   90.00
#
_symmetry.space_group_name_H-M   'P 1'
#
loop_
_entity.id
_entity.type
_entity.pdbx_description
1 polymer ?
#
loop_
_entity_poly.entity_id
_entity_poly.type
_entity_poly.pdbx_seq_one_letter_code
_entity_poly.pdbx_strand_id
1 'polypeptide(L)'
;MQATIKLPKAFSLRDENEFYPVQHLMARLNPQLLVAHVTTGRHVAGGPTVIWGIVYLEGQPLSRAAVELALKEAGFDFDHNAPIRASSLWDTEAQAVSA
;
A
#
# COMPACT_ATOMS: atom_id res chain seq x y z
N MET A 1 -8.76 -19.99 -14.97
CA MET A 1 -7.48 -19.62 -14.32
C MET A 1 -7.82 -18.98 -12.99
N GLN A 2 -7.37 -19.57 -11.88
CA GLN A 2 -7.54 -18.99 -10.54
C GLN A 2 -6.19 -18.35 -10.16
N ALA A 3 -6.15 -17.03 -10.09
CA ALA A 3 -4.95 -16.30 -9.69
C ALA A 3 -4.98 -16.10 -8.17
N THR A 4 -3.99 -16.66 -7.48
CA THR A 4 -3.78 -16.39 -6.05
C THR A 4 -3.03 -15.08 -5.91
N ILE A 5 -3.72 -14.03 -5.49
CA ILE A 5 -3.11 -12.72 -5.21
C ILE A 5 -2.61 -12.73 -3.75
N LYS A 6 -1.30 -12.51 -3.57
CA LYS A 6 -0.71 -12.33 -2.24
C LYS A 6 -0.91 -10.87 -1.80
N LEU A 7 -1.43 -10.70 -0.59
CA LEU A 7 -1.66 -9.40 0.05
C LEU A 7 -0.72 -9.23 1.25
N PRO A 8 -0.30 -7.99 1.59
CA PRO A 8 -0.70 -6.74 0.94
C PRO A 8 -0.01 -6.50 -0.42
N LYS A 9 -0.61 -5.64 -1.26
CA LYS A 9 -0.09 -5.29 -2.60
C LYS A 9 -0.08 -3.78 -2.80
N ALA A 10 1.02 -3.23 -3.31
CA ALA A 10 1.11 -1.80 -3.58
C ALA A 10 0.75 -1.46 -5.04
N PHE A 11 0.31 -0.23 -5.24
CA PHE A 11 0.02 0.36 -6.54
C PHE A 11 0.40 1.84 -6.54
N SER A 12 0.47 2.44 -7.72
CA SER A 12 0.76 3.86 -7.89
C SER A 12 -0.35 4.55 -8.67
N LEU A 13 -0.58 5.82 -8.33
CA LEU A 13 -1.55 6.71 -8.97
C LEU A 13 -0.88 8.03 -9.30
N ARG A 14 -1.33 8.68 -10.36
CA ARG A 14 -0.80 9.98 -10.75
C ARG A 14 -1.50 11.10 -9.99
N ASP A 15 -2.78 10.93 -9.70
CA ASP A 15 -3.65 11.93 -9.07
C ASP A 15 -4.36 11.32 -7.85
N GLU A 16 -4.50 12.11 -6.79
CA GLU A 16 -5.16 11.70 -5.54
C GLU A 16 -6.66 11.42 -5.76
N ASN A 17 -7.28 12.07 -6.74
CA ASN A 17 -8.67 11.83 -7.10
C ASN A 17 -8.90 10.41 -7.66
N GLU A 18 -7.84 9.73 -8.12
CA GLU A 18 -7.90 8.33 -8.58
C GLU A 18 -8.04 7.34 -7.41
N PHE A 19 -7.85 7.78 -6.17
CA PHE A 19 -7.91 6.92 -4.99
C PHE A 19 -9.33 6.39 -4.74
N TYR A 20 -10.35 7.26 -4.86
CA TYR A 20 -11.74 6.88 -4.65
C TYR A 20 -12.23 5.80 -5.63
N PRO A 21 -12.00 5.91 -6.96
CA PRO A 21 -12.29 4.84 -7.90
C PRO A 21 -11.62 3.51 -7.53
N VAL A 22 -10.36 3.53 -7.10
CA VAL A 22 -9.64 2.31 -6.70
C VAL A 22 -10.25 1.69 -5.46
N GLN A 23 -10.54 2.49 -4.43
CA GLN A 23 -11.19 2.03 -3.21
C GLN A 23 -12.56 1.40 -3.50
N HIS A 24 -13.37 2.07 -4.32
CA HIS A 24 -14.67 1.54 -4.73
C HIS A 24 -14.53 0.23 -5.54
N LEU A 25 -13.54 0.14 -6.42
CA LEU A 25 -13.29 -1.09 -7.18
C LEU A 25 -12.87 -2.23 -6.27
N MET A 26 -11.93 -2.01 -5.34
CA MET A 26 -11.45 -3.03 -4.41
C MET A 26 -12.59 -3.55 -3.51
N ALA A 27 -13.41 -2.66 -2.97
CA ALA A 27 -14.57 -3.03 -2.16
C ALA A 27 -15.59 -3.88 -2.93
N ARG A 28 -15.74 -3.66 -4.25
CA ARG A 28 -16.61 -4.48 -5.12
C ARG A 28 -16.00 -5.84 -5.45
N LEU A 29 -14.67 -5.93 -5.55
CA LEU A 29 -13.98 -7.21 -5.78
C LEU A 29 -14.06 -8.10 -4.55
N ASN A 30 -13.81 -7.52 -3.37
CA ASN A 30 -14.00 -8.16 -2.09
C ASN A 30 -14.20 -7.07 -1.01
N PRO A 31 -15.33 -7.06 -0.29
CA PRO A 31 -15.63 -6.06 0.75
C PRO A 31 -14.59 -5.98 1.87
N GLN A 32 -13.80 -7.03 2.08
CA GLN A 32 -12.73 -7.07 3.08
C GLN A 32 -11.43 -6.43 2.59
N LEU A 33 -11.35 -6.02 1.31
CA LEU A 33 -10.18 -5.30 0.82
C LEU A 33 -10.26 -3.84 1.19
N LEU A 34 -9.25 -3.38 1.91
CA LEU A 34 -9.04 -2.00 2.28
C LEU A 34 -7.94 -1.40 1.41
N VAL A 35 -8.06 -0.11 1.16
CA VAL A 35 -7.11 0.67 0.36
C VAL A 35 -6.66 1.85 1.17
N ALA A 36 -5.35 2.07 1.24
CA ALA A 36 -4.81 3.17 2.04
C ALA A 36 -3.60 3.84 1.39
N HIS A 37 -3.49 5.15 1.59
CA HIS A 37 -2.37 5.95 1.10
C HIS A 37 -1.15 5.71 1.98
N VAL A 38 0.00 5.47 1.36
CA VAL A 38 1.25 5.17 2.06
C VAL A 38 2.23 6.33 1.96
N THR A 39 2.55 6.77 0.74
CA THR A 39 3.56 7.81 0.52
C THR A 39 3.43 8.44 -0.88
N THR A 40 4.29 9.39 -1.18
CA THR A 40 4.50 9.93 -2.53
C THR A 40 5.97 9.74 -2.90
N GLY A 41 6.23 9.30 -4.12
CA GLY A 41 7.60 9.01 -4.56
C GLY A 41 7.67 8.62 -6.03
N ARG A 42 8.88 8.41 -6.51
CA ARG A 42 9.18 8.04 -7.89
C ARG A 42 9.36 6.53 -8.03
N HIS A 43 9.16 6.02 -9.24
CA HIS A 43 9.50 4.64 -9.57
C HIS A 43 11.01 4.47 -9.74
N VAL A 44 11.51 3.24 -9.53
CA VAL A 44 12.90 2.86 -9.80
C VAL A 44 13.29 3.00 -11.28
N ALA A 45 12.31 2.87 -12.18
CA ALA A 45 12.50 3.14 -13.61
C ALA A 45 12.60 4.65 -13.94
N GLY A 46 12.47 5.53 -12.94
CA GLY A 46 12.37 6.98 -13.12
C GLY A 46 10.95 7.45 -13.43
N GLY A 47 10.83 8.71 -13.85
CA GLY A 47 9.53 9.34 -14.17
C GLY A 47 9.06 10.38 -13.15
N PRO A 48 7.80 10.81 -13.24
CA PRO A 48 7.22 11.80 -12.33
C PRO A 48 7.04 11.21 -10.93
N THR A 49 6.90 12.10 -9.94
CA THR A 49 6.45 11.71 -8.60
C THR A 49 5.00 11.24 -8.69
N VAL A 50 4.71 10.09 -8.09
CA VAL A 50 3.38 9.48 -8.03
C VAL A 50 2.97 9.24 -6.58
N ILE A 51 1.68 9.01 -6.37
CA ILE A 51 1.10 8.63 -5.10
C ILE A 51 1.13 7.12 -4.99
N TRP A 52 1.58 6.60 -3.85
CA TRP A 52 1.67 5.17 -3.60
C TRP A 52 0.60 4.73 -2.62
N GLY A 53 -0.23 3.79 -3.05
CA GLY A 53 -1.26 3.16 -2.24
C GLY A 53 -0.95 1.69 -1.96
N ILE A 54 -1.62 1.15 -0.95
CA ILE A 54 -1.57 -0.27 -0.61
C ILE A 54 -2.98 -0.84 -0.50
N VAL A 55 -3.15 -2.07 -0.98
CA VAL A 55 -4.34 -2.88 -0.80
C VAL A 55 -4.02 -4.00 0.19
N TYR A 56 -4.89 -4.21 1.17
CA TYR A 56 -4.71 -5.19 2.23
C TYR A 56 -6.05 -5.73 2.71
N LEU A 57 -6.04 -6.83 3.45
CA LEU A 57 -7.26 -7.39 4.04
C LEU A 57 -7.57 -6.74 5.37
N GLU A 58 -8.85 -6.49 5.61
CA GLU A 58 -9.39 -6.12 6.90
C GLU A 58 -9.00 -7.18 7.95
N GLY A 59 -8.52 -6.73 9.11
CA GLY A 59 -8.03 -7.59 10.18
C GLY A 59 -6.62 -8.15 9.98
N GLN A 60 -5.99 -7.96 8.81
CA GLN A 60 -4.57 -8.28 8.62
C GLN A 60 -3.71 -7.10 9.11
N PRO A 61 -2.86 -7.29 10.14
CA PRO A 61 -1.94 -6.24 10.55
C PRO A 61 -0.93 -5.95 9.42
N LEU A 62 -0.84 -4.69 9.03
CA LEU A 62 0.19 -4.23 8.11
C LEU A 62 1.47 -4.02 8.90
N SER A 63 2.46 -4.90 8.76
CA SER A 63 3.79 -4.61 9.29
C SER A 63 4.55 -3.70 8.33
N ARG A 64 5.45 -2.87 8.87
CA ARG A 64 6.32 -2.01 8.05
C ARG A 64 7.06 -2.81 6.97
N ALA A 65 7.59 -3.97 7.32
CA ALA A 65 8.32 -4.85 6.40
C ALA A 65 7.43 -5.34 5.25
N ALA A 66 6.16 -5.65 5.51
CA ALA A 66 5.22 -6.08 4.49
C ALA A 66 4.89 -4.92 3.51
N VAL A 67 4.76 -3.69 4.03
CA VAL A 67 4.53 -2.51 3.18
C VAL A 67 5.74 -2.19 2.32
N GLU A 68 6.95 -2.19 2.91
CA GLU A 68 8.20 -1.97 2.19
C GLU A 68 8.40 -3.03 1.09
N LEU A 69 8.13 -4.30 1.38
CA LEU A 69 8.20 -5.38 0.40
C LEU A 69 7.19 -5.16 -0.74
N ALA A 70 5.94 -4.84 -0.42
CA ALA A 70 4.90 -4.60 -1.43
C ALA A 70 5.26 -3.41 -2.34
N LEU A 71 5.80 -2.33 -1.78
CA LEU A 71 6.27 -1.16 -2.54
C LEU A 71 7.48 -1.50 -3.42
N LYS A 72 8.42 -2.29 -2.90
CA LYS A 72 9.58 -2.76 -3.67
C LYS A 72 9.15 -3.60 -4.87
N GLU A 73 8.21 -4.53 -4.67
CA GLU A 73 7.65 -5.34 -5.75
C GLU A 73 6.91 -4.50 -6.80
N ALA A 74 6.25 -3.41 -6.37
CA ALA A 74 5.56 -2.48 -7.26
C ALA A 74 6.49 -1.44 -7.92
N GLY A 75 7.79 -1.45 -7.57
CA GLY A 75 8.82 -0.63 -8.20
C GLY A 75 9.04 0.75 -7.57
N PHE A 76 8.75 0.91 -6.28
CA PHE A 76 9.13 2.11 -5.52
C PHE A 76 10.65 2.23 -5.41
N ASP A 77 11.18 3.42 -5.66
CA ASP A 77 12.61 3.70 -5.53
C ASP A 77 12.97 4.07 -4.08
N PHE A 78 13.59 3.16 -3.34
CA PHE A 78 13.99 3.41 -1.96
C PHE A 78 15.25 4.26 -1.83
N ASP A 79 16.07 4.36 -2.89
CA ASP A 79 17.33 5.08 -2.85
C ASP A 79 17.12 6.58 -3.09
N HIS A 80 16.12 6.94 -3.88
CA HIS A 80 15.85 8.32 -4.28
C HIS A 80 14.59 8.95 -3.66
N ASN A 81 13.77 8.18 -2.94
CA ASN A 81 12.60 8.71 -2.26
C ASN A 81 12.81 8.86 -0.76
N ALA A 82 11.98 9.73 -0.16
CA ALA A 82 11.97 9.90 1.28
C ALA A 82 11.61 8.58 2.00
N PRO A 83 12.17 8.32 3.18
CA PRO A 83 11.78 7.20 4.01
C PRO A 83 10.27 7.22 4.24
N ILE A 84 9.63 6.06 4.10
CA ILE A 84 8.20 5.94 4.34
C ILE A 84 7.99 6.21 5.84
N ARG A 85 7.30 7.30 6.15
CA ARG A 85 7.03 7.68 7.53
C ARG A 85 6.00 6.75 8.13
N ALA A 86 6.07 6.61 9.44
CA ALA A 86 5.08 5.86 10.18
C ALA A 86 3.68 6.39 9.90
N SER A 87 2.92 5.66 9.09
CA SER A 87 1.50 5.93 8.93
C SER A 87 0.78 5.13 10.00
N SER A 88 -0.31 5.68 10.51
CA SER A 88 -1.18 5.03 11.50
C SER A 88 -1.74 3.68 11.03
N LEU A 89 -1.44 3.24 9.80
CA LEU A 89 -1.87 1.99 9.20
C LEU A 89 -1.02 0.78 9.64
N TRP A 90 0.23 0.98 10.04
CA TRP A 90 1.15 -0.13 10.37
C TRP A 90 1.56 -0.22 11.85
N ASP A 91 1.09 0.71 12.69
CA ASP A 91 1.34 0.70 14.14
C ASP A 91 0.45 -0.32 14.88
N THR A 92 -0.38 -1.08 14.17
CA THR A 92 -1.25 -2.12 14.76
C THR A 92 -0.46 -3.30 15.34
N GLU A 93 0.83 -3.45 15.00
CA GLU A 93 1.73 -4.37 15.72
C GLU A 93 1.97 -3.94 17.18
N ALA A 94 1.83 -2.65 17.51
CA ALA A 94 2.13 -2.13 18.85
C ALA A 94 0.99 -2.27 19.87
N GLN A 95 -0.24 -2.61 19.44
CA GLN A 95 -1.40 -2.74 20.36
C GLN A 95 -1.83 -4.19 20.64
N ALA A 96 -1.33 -5.19 19.90
CA ALA A 96 -1.72 -6.59 20.12
C ALA A 96 -0.90 -7.31 21.22
N VAL A 97 0.03 -6.64 21.90
CA VAL A 97 0.90 -7.23 22.95
C VAL A 97 0.64 -6.62 24.34
N SER A 98 -0.51 -5.98 24.58
CA SER A 98 -0.85 -5.42 25.91
C SER A 98 -2.34 -5.55 26.25
N ALA A 99 -2.91 -6.74 26.04
CA ALA A 99 -4.19 -7.13 26.61
C ALA A 99 -4.06 -8.51 27.29
#